data_AF-A0A968SSM2-F1
#
_entry.id   AF-A0A968SSM2-F1
#
_cell.length_a   1.000
_cell.length_b   1.000
_cell.length_c   1.000
_cell.angle_alpha   90.00
_cell.angle_beta   90.00
_cell.angle_gamma   90.00
#
_symmetry.space_group_name_H-M   'P 1'
#
loop_
_entity.id
_entity.type
_entity.pdbx_description
1 polymer ?
#
loop_
_entity_poly.entity_id
_entity_poly.type
_entity_poly.pdbx_seq_one_letter_code
_entity_poly.pdbx_strand_id
1 'polypeptide(L)' 'MTLTAERPVACACDHCNCQFEPSTGHAHEGNLYCSEACATHDHHHPSDCCVASHCCQ' A
#
# COMPACT_ATOMS: atom_id res chain seq x y z
N MET A 1 13.72 12.45 21.28
CA MET A 1 13.60 11.65 20.04
C MET A 1 12.42 12.22 19.28
N THR A 2 12.68 13.08 18.30
CA THR A 2 11.63 13.71 17.49
C THR A 2 11.07 12.64 16.56
N LEU A 3 9.83 12.19 16.79
CA LEU A 3 9.08 11.41 15.80
C LEU A 3 8.95 12.29 14.56
N THR A 4 9.70 11.97 13.51
CA THR A 4 9.42 12.54 12.20
C THR A 4 8.12 11.87 11.77
N ALA A 5 6.99 12.58 11.83
CA ALA A 5 5.75 12.11 11.24
C ALA A 5 5.99 12.02 9.73
N GLU A 6 6.34 10.83 9.26
CA GLU A 6 6.61 10.58 7.86
C GLU A 6 5.30 10.83 7.12
N ARG A 7 5.32 11.74 6.15
CA ARG A 7 4.09 12.07 5.42
C ARG A 7 3.57 10.79 4.77
N PRO A 8 2.26 10.50 4.89
CA PRO A 8 1.72 9.30 4.29
C PRO A 8 1.95 9.34 2.78
N VAL A 9 2.32 8.20 2.22
CA VAL A 9 2.61 8.01 0.79
C VAL A 9 1.54 7.13 0.17
N ALA A 10 1.27 7.35 -1.11
CA ALA A 10 0.31 6.55 -1.85
C ALA A 10 0.88 5.17 -2.18
N CYS A 11 0.02 4.16 -2.24
CA CYS A 11 0.36 2.84 -2.77
C CYS A 11 0.73 2.97 -4.24
N ALA A 12 1.80 2.27 -4.64
CA ALA A 12 2.21 2.21 -6.04
C ALA A 12 1.30 1.37 -6.93
N CYS A 13 0.33 0.65 -6.37
CA CYS A 13 -0.63 -0.11 -7.16
C CYS A 13 -1.65 0.84 -7.81
N ASP A 14 -1.77 0.83 -9.14
CA ASP A 14 -2.63 1.73 -9.92
C ASP A 14 -4.12 1.68 -9.52
N HIS A 15 -4.58 0.53 -9.03
CA HIS A 15 -5.96 0.33 -8.58
C HIS A 15 -6.15 0.54 -7.07
N CYS A 16 -5.09 0.96 -6.36
CA CYS A 16 -5.09 1.19 -4.92
C CYS A 16 -4.81 2.66 -4.61
N ASN A 17 -5.82 3.39 -4.11
CA ASN A 17 -5.65 4.80 -3.73
C ASN A 17 -5.30 4.99 -2.24
N CYS A 18 -4.77 3.95 -1.59
CA CYS A 18 -4.47 3.96 -0.16
C CYS A 18 -3.24 4.80 0.16
N GLN A 19 -3.33 5.59 1.23
CA GLN A 19 -2.21 6.33 1.80
C GLN A 19 -1.78 5.69 3.12
N PHE A 20 -0.48 5.42 3.29
CA PHE A 20 0.07 4.72 4.45
C PHE A 20 1.42 5.33 4.87
N GLU A 21 1.88 5.06 6.09
CA GLU A 21 3.19 5.53 6.53
C GLU A 21 4.30 4.73 5.81
N PRO A 22 5.28 5.40 5.18
CA PRO A 22 6.29 4.73 4.38
C PRO A 22 7.10 3.69 5.15
N SER A 23 7.32 3.90 6.46
CA SER A 23 7.96 2.91 7.35
C SER A 23 7.17 1.62 7.55
N THR A 24 5.86 1.63 7.32
CA THR A 24 4.99 0.44 7.39
C THR A 24 4.73 -0.21 6.02
N GLY A 25 5.24 0.41 4.95
CA GLY A 25 5.09 -0.05 3.59
C GLY A 25 5.87 -1.31 3.27
N HIS A 26 5.43 -2.01 2.24
CA HIS A 26 6.15 -3.09 1.62
C HIS A 26 6.87 -2.59 0.36
N ALA A 27 8.20 -2.63 0.35
CA ALA A 27 8.99 -2.27 -0.82
C ALA A 27 9.18 -3.50 -1.73
N HIS A 28 8.80 -3.37 -3.00
CA HIS A 28 8.91 -4.44 -4.00
C HIS A 28 9.27 -3.85 -5.37
N GLU A 29 10.25 -4.43 -6.07
CA GLU A 29 10.67 -3.98 -7.41
C GLU A 29 11.00 -2.46 -7.50
N GLY A 30 11.43 -1.85 -6.39
CA GLY A 30 11.73 -0.40 -6.32
C GLY A 30 10.52 0.51 -6.10
N ASN A 31 9.32 -0.05 -5.95
CA ASN A 31 8.09 0.65 -5.62
C ASN A 31 7.65 0.35 -4.17
N LEU A 32 6.86 1.25 -3.58
CA LEU A 32 6.35 1.09 -2.22
C LEU A 32 4.83 0.85 -2.23
N TYR A 33 4.41 -0.22 -1.58
CA TYR A 33 3.04 -0.68 -1.54
C TYR A 33 2.51 -0.65 -0.11
N CYS A 34 1.21 -0.44 0.05
CA CYS A 34 0.58 -0.45 1.37
C CYS A 34 0.53 -1.84 2.01
N SER A 35 0.72 -2.89 1.21
CA SER A 35 0.72 -4.29 1.65
C SER A 35 1.48 -5.17 0.66
N GLU A 36 1.90 -6.35 1.11
CA GLU A 36 2.53 -7.37 0.25
C GLU A 36 1.58 -7.81 -0.88
N ALA A 37 0.27 -7.90 -0.63
CA ALA A 37 -0.71 -8.27 -1.65
C ALA A 37 -0.73 -7.28 -2.84
N CYS A 38 -0.62 -5.98 -2.56
CA CYS A 38 -0.50 -4.96 -3.60
C CYS A 38 0.83 -5.04 -4.35
N ALA A 39 1.89 -5.52 -3.69
CA ALA A 39 3.21 -5.67 -4.30
C ALA A 39 3.28 -6.87 -5.26
N THR A 40 2.69 -8.00 -4.87
CA THR A 40 2.71 -9.24 -5.67
C THR A 40 1.55 -9.35 -6.67
N HIS A 41 0.67 -8.34 -6.70
CA HIS A 41 -0.60 -8.38 -7.42
C HIS A 41 -1.44 -9.62 -7.04
N ASP A 42 -1.28 -10.08 -5.80
CA ASP A 42 -2.04 -11.21 -5.28
C ASP A 42 -3.40 -10.71 -4.79
N HIS A 43 -4.39 -10.83 -5.66
CA HIS A 43 -5.74 -10.35 -5.43
C HIS A 43 -6.54 -11.23 -4.45
N HIS A 44 -5.97 -12.31 -3.89
CA HIS A 44 -6.66 -13.16 -2.92
C HIS A 44 -6.76 -12.57 -1.51
N HIS A 45 -6.04 -11.48 -1.22
CA HIS A 45 -6.08 -10.87 0.11
C HIS A 45 -7.00 -9.64 0.15
N PRO A 46 -8.18 -9.73 0.79
CA PRO A 46 -8.99 -8.56 1.08
C PRO A 46 -8.31 -7.80 2.22
N SER A 47 -7.41 -6.88 1.89
CA SER A 47 -7.21 -5.76 2.81
C SER A 47 -8.46 -4.86 2.69
N ASP A 48 -9.01 -4.37 3.80
CA ASP A 48 -10.17 -3.45 3.77
C ASP A 48 -9.93 -2.27 2.83
N CYS A 49 -8.66 -1.88 2.66
CA CYS A 49 -8.24 -0.81 1.77
C CYS A 49 -8.27 -1.21 0.27
N CYS A 50 -7.88 -2.45 -0.07
CA CYS A 50 -8.00 -3.00 -1.43
C CYS A 50 -9.45 -3.19 -1.84
N VAL A 51 -10.31 -3.64 -0.92
CA VAL A 51 -11.74 -3.83 -1.15
C VAL A 51 -12.42 -2.47 -1.37
N ALA A 52 -12.11 -1.46 -0.54
CA ALA A 52 -12.67 -0.12 -0.68
C ALA A 52 -12.21 0.61 -1.96
N SER A 53 -11.00 0.32 -2.45
CA SER A 53 -10.44 0.97 -3.63
C SER A 53 -10.84 0.31 -4.96
N HIS A 54 -11.68 -0.73 -4.95
CA HIS A 54 -11.98 -1.56 -6.15
C HIS A 54 -10.72 -2.17 -6.79
N CYS A 55 -9.68 -2.41 -5.98
CA CYS A 55 -8.39 -2.88 -6.47
C CYS A 55 -8.44 -4.33 -6.98
N CYS A 56 -9.39 -5.12 -6.48
CA CYS A 56 -9.55 -6.55 -6.76
C CYS A 56 -10.90 -6.86 -7.43
N GLN A 57 -11.17 -6.26 -8.60
CA GLN A 57 -12.31 -6.63 -9.45
C GLN A 57 -11.93 -7.70 -10.47
#